data_AF-A0A940WBP7-F1
#
_entry.id   AF-A0A940WBP7-F1
#
_cell.length_a   1.000
_cell.length_b   1.000
_cell.length_c   1.000
_cell.angle_alpha   90.00
_cell.angle_beta   90.00
_cell.angle_gamma   90.00
#
_symmetry.space_group_name_H-M   'P 1'
#
loop_
_entity.id
_entity.type
_entity.pdbx_description
1 polymer ?
#
loop_
_entity_poly.entity_id
_entity_poly.type
_entity_poly.pdbx_seq_one_letter_code
_entity_poly.pdbx_strand_id
1 'polypeptide(L)'
;MKIKTVCYSAIVLLVAASFAVVGEGVARVNTPPGVGVGLVIDGSASRIPGKLAFFEGDPIPIVLTLENVERGDLITSRGFNGKLFYRYLTFTDPAGKGILADDLESFTPTEVHVPPPMVLPVGLELLQVEAVEVLPGMEPGPPWSLSIGIPNAHAYYTLYRNVLYPAGQYSVRAVIPMRTYYQIDYMNEQEAYSLLTSVAFQETVSSDPVYFSIIADADGDGFYYPEGLDGQPPDCDDQNLNVHPGATEIPGNGIDDDCNPATVDPSPPRGTVALHAIKYLVGQGDHPATAQEPLANVPVKIMNMSPGSCVAQNGFKWSNYQAIWGNCPAEGSGST
;
A
#
# COMPACT_ATOMS: atom_id res chain seq x y z
N MET A 1 -37.19 7.64 -10.84
CA MET A 1 -36.17 7.57 -11.91
C MET A 1 -35.75 8.99 -12.26
N LYS A 2 -34.43 9.27 -12.31
CA LYS A 2 -33.76 10.57 -12.56
C LYS A 2 -33.43 11.47 -11.34
N ILE A 3 -32.48 11.04 -10.49
CA ILE A 3 -31.68 11.96 -9.62
C ILE A 3 -30.21 11.49 -9.56
N LYS A 4 -29.61 11.07 -10.70
CA LYS A 4 -28.18 10.64 -10.72
C LYS A 4 -27.31 11.36 -11.75
N THR A 5 -27.85 12.31 -12.51
CA THR A 5 -27.12 12.92 -13.65
C THR A 5 -26.66 14.37 -13.40
N VAL A 6 -27.06 15.01 -12.29
CA VAL A 6 -26.78 16.44 -12.06
C VAL A 6 -25.50 16.69 -11.25
N CYS A 7 -25.01 15.73 -10.47
CA CYS A 7 -23.77 15.91 -9.69
C CYS A 7 -22.49 15.79 -10.54
N TYR A 8 -22.51 15.00 -11.61
CA TYR A 8 -21.31 14.78 -12.45
C TYR A 8 -20.91 16.05 -13.24
N SER A 9 -21.89 16.83 -13.68
CA SER A 9 -21.66 18.06 -14.46
C SER A 9 -21.18 19.25 -13.62
N ALA A 10 -21.44 19.24 -12.30
CA ALA A 10 -21.00 20.31 -11.40
C ALA A 10 -19.51 20.19 -11.04
N ILE A 11 -18.97 18.96 -10.99
CA ILE A 11 -17.56 18.69 -10.64
C ILE A 11 -16.62 19.10 -11.79
N VAL A 12 -17.02 18.89 -13.05
CA VAL A 12 -16.26 19.36 -14.23
C VAL A 12 -16.14 20.90 -14.24
N LEU A 13 -17.12 21.62 -13.66
CA LEU A 13 -17.11 23.08 -13.60
C LEU A 13 -16.31 23.65 -12.41
N LEU A 14 -16.06 22.88 -11.35
CA LEU A 14 -15.39 23.36 -10.13
C LEU A 14 -13.87 23.13 -10.12
N VAL A 15 -13.36 22.22 -10.96
CA VAL A 15 -11.90 21.98 -11.13
C VAL A 15 -11.26 22.96 -12.13
N ALA A 16 -12.06 23.78 -12.82
CA ALA A 16 -11.57 24.87 -13.67
C ALA A 16 -11.10 26.11 -12.87
N ALA A 17 -11.28 26.11 -11.55
CA ALA A 17 -10.77 27.16 -10.68
C ALA A 17 -9.36 26.81 -10.23
N SER A 18 -8.38 27.34 -10.96
CA SER A 18 -7.13 27.89 -10.44
C SER A 18 -6.38 27.07 -9.38
N PHE A 19 -5.13 26.74 -9.66
CA PHE A 19 -4.08 26.37 -8.69
C PHE A 19 -3.81 27.46 -7.62
N ALA A 20 -4.83 27.99 -6.97
CA ALA A 20 -4.82 28.92 -5.88
C ALA A 20 -5.78 28.40 -4.81
N VAL A 21 -5.19 27.64 -3.88
CA VAL A 21 -5.71 27.31 -2.55
C VAL A 21 -6.85 26.28 -2.50
N VAL A 22 -6.51 24.99 -2.34
CA VAL A 22 -6.99 24.11 -1.25
C VAL A 22 -6.02 22.91 -1.12
N GLY A 23 -5.56 22.60 0.10
CA GLY A 23 -5.00 21.29 0.48
C GLY A 23 -3.51 21.09 0.20
N GLU A 24 -2.79 20.53 1.17
CA GLU A 24 -1.35 20.27 1.13
C GLU A 24 -0.93 19.46 -0.10
N GLY A 25 0.11 19.91 -0.81
CA GLY A 25 0.78 19.12 -1.86
C GLY A 25 0.61 19.60 -3.31
N VAL A 26 0.63 20.91 -3.58
CA VAL A 26 0.88 21.37 -4.96
C VAL A 26 2.12 22.25 -5.00
N ALA A 27 3.28 21.62 -5.13
CA ALA A 27 4.50 22.33 -5.47
C ALA A 27 4.42 22.77 -6.94
N ARG A 28 4.13 24.05 -7.19
CA ARG A 28 4.35 24.66 -8.51
C ARG A 28 5.86 24.76 -8.75
N VAL A 29 6.43 23.73 -9.36
CA VAL A 29 7.79 23.83 -9.88
C VAL A 29 7.69 24.50 -11.25
N ASN A 30 8.21 25.72 -11.36
CA ASN A 30 8.55 26.35 -12.65
C ASN A 30 9.73 25.59 -13.28
N THR A 31 9.52 24.32 -13.61
CA THR A 31 10.41 23.53 -14.46
C THR A 31 9.87 23.57 -15.89
N PRO A 32 10.73 23.72 -16.91
CA PRO A 32 10.35 23.39 -18.27
C PRO A 32 9.60 22.04 -18.30
N PRO A 33 8.52 21.89 -19.08
CA PRO A 33 8.05 22.79 -20.13
C PRO A 33 6.99 23.80 -19.67
N GLY A 34 6.91 24.13 -18.37
CA GLY A 34 5.88 25.06 -17.89
C GLY A 34 4.49 24.45 -17.89
N VAL A 35 4.40 23.13 -17.71
CA VAL A 35 3.14 22.39 -17.60
C VAL A 35 2.96 21.92 -16.16
N GLY A 36 1.89 22.37 -15.53
CA GLY A 36 1.44 21.86 -14.23
C GLY A 36 0.68 20.55 -14.39
N VAL A 37 0.95 19.57 -13.53
CA VAL A 37 0.24 18.29 -13.48
C VAL A 37 -0.44 18.13 -12.12
N GLY A 38 -1.76 18.21 -12.10
CA GLY A 38 -2.59 17.97 -10.92
C GLY A 38 -3.20 16.57 -10.96
N LEU A 39 -3.21 15.89 -9.83
CA LEU A 39 -3.87 14.59 -9.69
C LEU A 39 -4.70 14.60 -8.41
N VAL A 40 -5.97 14.22 -8.54
CA VAL A 40 -6.91 14.16 -7.40
C VAL A 40 -7.68 12.86 -7.45
N ILE A 41 -7.84 12.21 -6.30
CA ILE A 41 -8.81 11.13 -6.10
C ILE A 41 -10.07 11.75 -5.52
N ASP A 42 -11.22 11.50 -6.15
CA ASP A 42 -12.51 11.89 -5.60
C ASP A 42 -12.85 10.99 -4.40
N GLY A 43 -12.82 11.59 -3.19
CA GLY A 43 -13.17 10.92 -1.94
C GLY A 43 -14.67 10.65 -1.75
N SER A 44 -15.53 10.91 -2.75
CA SER A 44 -16.98 10.70 -2.65
C SER A 44 -17.40 9.26 -2.32
N ALA A 45 -16.56 8.28 -2.67
CA ALA A 45 -16.75 6.87 -2.31
C ALA A 45 -15.95 6.45 -1.05
N SER A 46 -15.25 7.38 -0.39
CA SER A 46 -14.45 7.07 0.79
C SER A 46 -15.32 6.65 1.98
N ARG A 47 -14.83 5.68 2.74
CA ARG A 47 -15.46 5.11 3.93
C ARG A 47 -15.11 5.83 5.22
N ILE A 48 -14.03 6.60 5.21
CA ILE A 48 -13.54 7.32 6.37
C ILE A 48 -13.58 8.82 6.09
N PRO A 49 -14.41 9.60 6.81
CA PRO A 49 -14.45 11.05 6.65
C PRO A 49 -13.07 11.68 6.83
N GLY A 50 -12.64 12.47 5.84
CA GLY A 50 -11.34 13.16 5.88
C GLY A 50 -10.12 12.30 5.49
N LYS A 51 -10.33 11.02 5.15
CA LYS A 51 -9.30 10.14 4.58
C LYS A 51 -9.76 9.60 3.22
N LEU A 52 -8.82 9.15 2.40
CA LEU A 52 -9.09 8.41 1.17
C LEU A 52 -8.97 6.91 1.48
N ALA A 53 -10.06 6.30 1.94
CA ALA A 53 -10.08 4.88 2.33
C ALA A 53 -11.28 4.19 1.65
N PHE A 54 -11.02 3.14 0.91
CA PHE A 54 -12.00 2.49 0.03
C PHE A 54 -12.04 1.00 0.31
N PHE A 55 -13.22 0.36 0.24
CA PHE A 55 -13.26 -1.09 0.13
C PHE A 55 -12.74 -1.54 -1.24
N GLU A 56 -12.33 -2.81 -1.36
CA GLU A 56 -11.88 -3.41 -2.63
C GLU A 56 -12.81 -3.13 -3.81
N GLY A 57 -14.13 -3.19 -3.59
CA GLY A 57 -15.12 -3.02 -4.65
C GLY A 57 -15.56 -1.57 -4.90
N ASP A 58 -15.09 -0.62 -4.09
CA ASP A 58 -15.50 0.77 -4.25
C ASP A 58 -14.85 1.38 -5.50
N PRO A 59 -15.57 2.23 -6.25
CA PRO A 59 -14.94 2.96 -7.33
C PRO A 59 -13.87 3.89 -6.76
N ILE A 60 -12.73 3.97 -7.45
CA ILE A 60 -11.66 4.94 -7.15
C ILE A 60 -11.64 5.95 -8.31
N PRO A 61 -12.40 7.06 -8.23
CA PRO A 61 -12.48 8.02 -9.31
C PRO A 61 -11.27 8.95 -9.24
N ILE A 62 -10.63 9.18 -10.37
CA ILE A 62 -9.44 10.03 -10.49
C ILE A 62 -9.72 11.15 -11.47
N VAL A 63 -9.24 12.35 -11.15
CA VAL A 63 -9.18 13.49 -12.05
C VAL A 63 -7.73 13.87 -12.23
N LEU A 64 -7.24 13.76 -13.47
CA LEU A 64 -5.93 14.24 -13.89
C LEU A 64 -6.10 15.56 -14.64
N THR A 65 -5.35 16.58 -14.26
CA THR A 65 -5.35 17.89 -14.89
C THR A 65 -3.95 18.21 -15.40
N LEU A 66 -3.83 18.56 -16.67
CA LEU A 66 -2.64 19.20 -17.23
C LEU A 66 -2.99 20.64 -17.57
N GLU A 67 -2.14 21.58 -17.19
CA GLU A 67 -2.33 22.99 -17.48
C GLU A 67 -1.02 23.60 -17.97
N ASN A 68 -1.05 24.28 -19.11
CA ASN A 68 0.03 25.16 -19.51
C ASN A 68 0.02 26.38 -18.57
N VAL A 69 0.98 26.48 -17.66
CA VAL A 69 1.07 27.59 -16.72
C VAL A 69 1.85 28.78 -17.28
N GLU A 70 2.36 28.66 -18.50
CA GLU A 70 3.06 29.71 -19.22
C GLU A 70 2.12 30.55 -20.10
N ARG A 71 2.55 31.78 -20.40
CA ARG A 71 1.75 32.74 -21.19
C ARG A 71 1.92 32.57 -22.71
N GLY A 72 2.56 31.49 -23.16
CA GLY A 72 2.88 31.24 -24.57
C GLY A 72 2.29 29.95 -25.09
N ASP A 73 2.22 29.85 -26.42
CA ASP A 73 1.87 28.61 -27.10
C ASP A 73 2.85 27.51 -26.74
N LEU A 74 2.31 26.32 -26.47
CA LEU A 74 3.09 25.13 -26.17
C LEU A 74 3.12 24.24 -27.41
N ILE A 75 4.28 24.14 -28.04
CA ILE A 75 4.49 23.28 -29.21
C ILE A 75 4.93 21.91 -28.71
N THR A 76 4.12 20.88 -28.93
CA THR A 76 4.35 19.52 -28.45
C THR A 76 4.31 18.52 -29.61
N SER A 77 4.81 17.31 -29.38
CA SER A 77 4.61 16.18 -30.29
C SER A 77 3.14 16.03 -30.67
N ARG A 78 2.84 15.89 -31.96
CA ARG A 78 1.47 15.75 -32.45
C ARG A 78 0.72 14.60 -31.77
N GLY A 79 -0.57 14.83 -31.50
CA GLY A 79 -1.47 13.85 -30.91
C GLY A 79 -1.28 13.68 -29.41
N PHE A 80 -0.52 14.57 -28.76
CA PHE A 80 -0.37 14.60 -27.31
C PHE A 80 -1.73 14.82 -26.63
N ASN A 81 -2.54 15.76 -27.12
CA ASN A 81 -3.87 16.05 -26.57
C ASN A 81 -4.86 14.86 -26.68
N GLY A 82 -4.59 13.90 -27.57
CA GLY A 82 -5.40 12.70 -27.79
C GLY A 82 -4.86 11.43 -27.14
N LYS A 83 -3.79 11.51 -26.32
CA LYS A 83 -3.22 10.32 -25.67
C LYS A 83 -4.20 9.70 -24.69
N LEU A 84 -4.05 8.39 -24.50
CA LEU A 84 -4.75 7.62 -23.48
C LEU A 84 -4.08 7.87 -22.12
N PHE A 85 -4.35 9.01 -21.49
CA PHE A 85 -3.64 9.47 -20.28
C PHE A 85 -3.77 8.53 -19.08
N TYR A 86 -4.81 7.68 -19.04
CA TYR A 86 -4.90 6.65 -18.02
C TYR A 86 -3.74 5.65 -18.10
N ARG A 87 -2.96 5.55 -19.19
CA ARG A 87 -1.76 4.69 -19.28
C ARG A 87 -0.52 5.31 -18.62
N TYR A 88 -0.59 6.58 -18.24
CA TYR A 88 0.51 7.32 -17.62
C TYR A 88 0.32 7.54 -16.13
N LEU A 89 -0.61 6.81 -15.49
CA LEU A 89 -0.63 6.73 -14.03
C LEU A 89 0.23 5.55 -13.59
N THR A 90 0.95 5.74 -12.51
CA THR A 90 1.71 4.68 -11.86
C THR A 90 1.14 4.52 -10.46
N PHE A 91 0.50 3.38 -10.22
CA PHE A 91 0.10 2.99 -8.88
C PHE A 91 1.27 2.29 -8.20
N THR A 92 1.36 2.42 -6.88
CA THR A 92 2.30 1.67 -6.07
C THR A 92 1.50 0.93 -5.00
N ASP A 93 1.72 -0.37 -4.89
CA ASP A 93 1.08 -1.22 -3.89
C ASP A 93 1.72 -1.06 -2.49
N PRO A 94 1.12 -1.64 -1.44
CA PRO A 94 1.65 -1.56 -0.07
C PRO A 94 3.05 -2.17 0.09
N ALA A 95 3.45 -3.08 -0.79
CA ALA A 95 4.78 -3.67 -0.82
C ALA A 95 5.81 -2.82 -1.59
N GLY A 96 5.39 -1.68 -2.16
CA GLY A 96 6.25 -0.77 -2.93
C GLY A 96 6.38 -1.15 -4.42
N LYS A 97 5.60 -2.11 -4.91
CA LYS A 97 5.64 -2.54 -6.31
C LYS A 97 4.76 -1.63 -7.18
N GLY A 98 5.31 -1.22 -8.32
CA GLY A 98 4.57 -0.46 -9.34
C GLY A 98 3.51 -1.32 -10.05
N ILE A 99 2.34 -0.74 -10.28
CA ILE A 99 1.23 -1.31 -11.05
C ILE A 99 0.96 -0.37 -12.23
N LEU A 100 0.97 -0.92 -13.44
CA LEU A 100 0.76 -0.19 -14.70
C LEU A 100 -0.54 -0.61 -15.38
N ALA A 101 -1.11 0.24 -16.23
CA ALA A 101 -2.35 -0.09 -16.95
C ALA A 101 -2.18 -1.30 -17.88
N ASP A 102 -0.99 -1.44 -18.49
CA ASP A 102 -0.67 -2.53 -19.40
C ASP A 102 -0.62 -3.91 -18.70
N ASP A 103 -0.60 -3.96 -17.35
CA ASP A 103 -0.73 -5.22 -16.60
C ASP A 103 -2.11 -5.89 -16.79
N LEU A 104 -3.11 -5.15 -17.28
CA LEU A 104 -4.45 -5.65 -17.58
C LEU A 104 -4.56 -6.23 -19.00
N GLU A 105 -3.68 -5.82 -19.92
CA GLU A 105 -3.59 -6.30 -21.31
C GLU A 105 -2.49 -7.37 -21.39
N SER A 106 -2.84 -8.67 -21.41
CA SER A 106 -1.87 -9.76 -21.47
C SER A 106 -0.85 -9.57 -22.61
N PHE A 107 0.44 -9.48 -22.28
CA PHE A 107 1.51 -9.26 -23.24
C PHE A 107 1.61 -10.40 -24.28
N THR A 108 1.41 -10.05 -25.55
CA THR A 108 2.42 -10.43 -26.55
C THR A 108 3.32 -9.21 -26.71
N PRO A 109 4.64 -9.31 -26.47
CA PRO A 109 5.54 -8.20 -26.71
C PRO A 109 5.63 -8.02 -28.23
N THR A 110 4.80 -7.13 -28.79
CA THR A 110 5.16 -6.51 -30.05
C THR A 110 6.38 -5.64 -29.75
N GLU A 111 7.52 -5.97 -30.34
CA GLU A 111 8.65 -5.05 -30.41
C GLU A 111 8.08 -3.68 -30.78
N VAL A 112 8.18 -2.71 -29.86
CA VAL A 112 7.85 -1.32 -30.17
C VAL A 112 8.97 -0.86 -31.08
N HIS A 113 8.80 -1.12 -32.38
CA HIS A 113 9.62 -0.53 -33.40
C HIS A 113 9.32 0.96 -33.35
N VAL A 114 10.12 1.71 -32.59
CA VAL A 114 10.07 3.17 -32.60
C VAL A 114 10.42 3.55 -34.03
N PRO A 115 9.47 4.08 -34.83
CA PRO A 115 9.76 4.39 -36.20
C PRO A 115 10.93 5.38 -36.24
N PRO A 116 11.86 5.24 -37.19
CA PRO A 116 12.98 6.16 -37.30
C PRO A 116 12.46 7.61 -37.40
N PRO A 117 13.20 8.59 -36.86
CA PRO A 117 12.85 10.00 -36.98
C PRO A 117 12.51 10.38 -38.41
N MET A 118 11.44 11.16 -38.59
CA MET A 118 11.06 11.66 -39.91
C MET A 118 12.17 12.56 -40.45
N VAL A 119 12.39 12.52 -41.77
CA VAL A 119 13.37 13.36 -42.46
C VAL A 119 12.66 14.18 -43.53
N LEU A 120 12.89 15.50 -43.54
CA LEU A 120 12.39 16.42 -44.56
C LEU A 120 13.55 17.00 -45.39
N PRO A 121 13.44 17.05 -46.74
CA PRO A 121 14.39 17.75 -47.58
C PRO A 121 14.17 19.26 -47.52
N VAL A 122 15.20 20.00 -47.11
CA VAL A 122 15.18 21.46 -47.02
C VAL A 122 16.34 22.01 -47.85
N GLY A 123 16.03 22.44 -49.08
CA GLY A 123 17.06 22.77 -50.06
C GLY A 123 17.83 21.53 -50.49
N LEU A 124 19.13 21.47 -50.15
CA LEU A 124 20.01 20.33 -50.42
C LEU A 124 20.29 19.46 -49.19
N GLU A 125 19.79 19.85 -48.01
CA GLU A 125 20.01 19.13 -46.77
C GLU A 125 18.80 18.26 -46.40
N LEU A 126 19.07 17.15 -45.73
CA LEU A 126 18.07 16.27 -45.15
C LEU A 126 18.06 16.48 -43.64
N LEU A 127 16.97 17.04 -43.12
CA LEU A 127 16.86 17.42 -41.71
C LEU A 127 15.88 16.50 -40.97
N GLN A 128 16.27 16.09 -39.76
CA GLN A 128 15.40 15.30 -38.89
C GLN A 128 14.37 16.19 -38.21
N VAL A 129 13.11 15.80 -38.32
CA VAL A 129 11.97 16.55 -37.81
C VAL A 129 10.99 15.65 -37.06
N GLU A 130 10.09 16.27 -36.30
CA GLU A 130 8.90 15.64 -35.76
C GLU A 130 7.67 16.47 -36.15
N ALA A 131 6.55 15.78 -36.42
CA ALA A 131 5.26 16.44 -36.57
C ALA A 131 4.79 16.95 -35.21
N VAL A 132 4.44 18.23 -35.14
CA VAL A 132 4.05 18.90 -33.90
C VAL A 132 2.60 19.37 -33.95
N GLU A 133 2.05 19.66 -32.77
CA GLU A 133 0.80 20.38 -32.58
C GLU A 133 1.01 21.57 -31.66
N VAL A 134 0.24 22.63 -31.87
CA VAL A 134 0.26 23.84 -31.04
C VAL A 134 -0.88 23.76 -30.05
N LEU A 135 -0.55 23.77 -28.77
CA LEU A 135 -1.50 23.92 -27.68
C LEU A 135 -1.55 25.41 -27.32
N PRO A 136 -2.67 26.10 -27.60
CA PRO A 136 -2.72 27.55 -27.53
C PRO A 136 -2.44 28.04 -26.10
N GLY A 137 -1.55 29.03 -26.01
CA GLY A 137 -1.26 29.75 -24.79
C GLY A 137 -2.32 30.80 -24.49
N MET A 138 -2.01 31.65 -23.51
CA MET A 138 -2.88 32.75 -23.13
C MET A 138 -2.81 33.88 -24.19
N GLU A 139 -3.63 33.80 -25.24
CA GLU A 139 -4.34 34.88 -25.96
C GLU A 139 -4.66 34.54 -27.43
N PRO A 140 -5.87 34.88 -27.94
CA PRO A 140 -7.04 35.39 -27.22
C PRO A 140 -7.84 34.23 -26.63
N GLY A 141 -7.36 33.61 -25.55
CA GLY A 141 -7.98 32.43 -24.93
C GLY A 141 -7.40 32.11 -23.55
N PRO A 142 -8.08 31.26 -22.76
CA PRO A 142 -7.50 30.71 -21.53
C PRO A 142 -6.28 29.85 -21.86
N PRO A 143 -5.35 29.64 -20.91
CA PRO A 143 -4.25 28.71 -21.12
C PRO A 143 -4.79 27.34 -21.49
N TRP A 144 -4.09 26.63 -22.39
CA TRP A 144 -4.42 25.23 -22.66
C TRP A 144 -4.48 24.45 -21.36
N SER A 145 -5.62 23.81 -21.12
CA SER A 145 -5.81 22.87 -20.03
C SER A 145 -6.56 21.65 -20.52
N LEU A 146 -6.21 20.51 -19.93
CA LEU A 146 -6.84 19.23 -20.20
C LEU A 146 -7.21 18.59 -18.86
N SER A 147 -8.50 18.28 -18.69
CA SER A 147 -9.00 17.55 -17.54
C SER A 147 -9.51 16.18 -17.99
N ILE A 148 -8.89 15.13 -17.46
CA ILE A 148 -9.22 13.73 -17.77
C ILE A 148 -9.86 13.10 -16.54
N GLY A 149 -11.13 12.73 -16.67
CA GLY A 149 -11.84 11.95 -15.67
C GLY A 149 -11.65 10.45 -15.91
N ILE A 150 -11.22 9.73 -14.87
CA ILE A 150 -11.17 8.27 -14.80
C ILE A 150 -12.20 7.87 -13.75
N PRO A 151 -13.45 7.50 -14.15
CA PRO A 151 -14.54 7.31 -13.19
C PRO A 151 -14.29 6.18 -12.20
N ASN A 152 -13.50 5.19 -12.59
CA ASN A 152 -13.09 4.09 -11.73
C ASN A 152 -11.73 3.53 -12.20
N ALA A 153 -10.69 3.63 -11.37
CA ALA A 153 -9.37 3.10 -11.65
C ALA A 153 -9.37 1.60 -11.93
N HIS A 154 -10.26 0.82 -11.28
CA HIS A 154 -10.38 -0.62 -11.48
C HIS A 154 -10.72 -1.03 -12.93
N ALA A 155 -11.20 -0.10 -13.76
CA ALA A 155 -11.46 -0.39 -15.18
C ALA A 155 -10.17 -0.52 -16.02
N TYR A 156 -9.06 0.03 -15.53
CA TYR A 156 -7.78 0.09 -16.27
C TYR A 156 -6.62 -0.52 -15.48
N TYR A 157 -6.76 -0.66 -14.17
CA TYR A 157 -5.72 -1.10 -13.27
C TYR A 157 -6.16 -2.32 -12.49
N THR A 158 -5.26 -3.29 -12.41
CA THR A 158 -5.41 -4.44 -11.53
C THR A 158 -4.87 -4.08 -10.14
N LEU A 159 -5.60 -3.24 -9.43
CA LEU A 159 -5.45 -3.13 -7.98
C LEU A 159 -5.91 -4.49 -7.41
N TYR A 160 -5.26 -5.03 -6.37
CA TYR A 160 -5.68 -6.26 -5.65
C TYR A 160 -5.25 -7.65 -6.19
N ARG A 161 -5.38 -7.95 -7.50
CA ARG A 161 -5.55 -9.34 -7.99
C ARG A 161 -4.45 -10.38 -7.70
N ASN A 162 -3.25 -10.00 -7.26
CA ASN A 162 -2.11 -10.91 -7.11
C ASN A 162 -1.44 -10.88 -5.72
N VAL A 163 -2.03 -10.22 -4.72
CA VAL A 163 -1.50 -10.21 -3.35
C VAL A 163 -2.44 -11.00 -2.46
N LEU A 164 -1.89 -11.91 -1.64
CA LEU A 164 -2.66 -12.63 -0.61
C LEU A 164 -3.39 -11.66 0.34
N TYR A 165 -2.89 -10.43 0.46
CA TYR A 165 -3.40 -9.35 1.30
C TYR A 165 -3.47 -8.04 0.51
N PRO A 166 -4.68 -7.67 0.05
CA PRO A 166 -4.91 -6.51 -0.79
C PRO A 166 -5.02 -5.20 -0.01
N ALA A 167 -5.31 -5.30 1.28
CA ALA A 167 -5.47 -4.18 2.16
C ALA A 167 -4.11 -3.52 2.39
N GLY A 168 -4.13 -2.20 2.49
CA GLY A 168 -2.92 -1.44 2.74
C GLY A 168 -2.97 -0.06 2.12
N GLN A 169 -1.86 0.66 2.30
CA GLN A 169 -1.68 1.99 1.75
C GLN A 169 -1.12 1.90 0.32
N TYR A 170 -1.83 2.51 -0.62
CA TYR A 170 -1.45 2.66 -2.01
C TYR A 170 -1.06 4.12 -2.27
N SER A 171 -0.34 4.32 -3.37
CA SER A 171 -0.17 5.65 -3.95
C SER A 171 -0.40 5.63 -5.44
N VAL A 172 -0.78 6.77 -6.00
CA VAL A 172 -0.86 6.99 -7.44
C VAL A 172 -0.21 8.31 -7.78
N ARG A 173 0.55 8.34 -8.87
CA ARG A 173 1.09 9.57 -9.46
C ARG A 173 0.98 9.52 -10.98
N ALA A 174 0.89 10.68 -11.61
CA ALA A 174 1.02 10.79 -13.05
C ALA A 174 2.51 10.89 -13.45
N VAL A 175 2.92 10.15 -14.48
CA VAL A 175 4.26 10.19 -15.07
C VAL A 175 4.10 10.25 -16.58
N ILE A 176 4.09 11.46 -17.13
CA ILE A 176 3.68 11.72 -18.51
C ILE A 176 4.92 12.10 -19.32
N PRO A 177 5.39 11.24 -20.23
CA PRO A 177 6.47 11.59 -21.14
C PRO A 177 6.01 12.70 -22.08
N MET A 178 6.82 13.74 -22.22
CA MET A 178 6.50 14.90 -23.03
C MET A 178 7.75 15.41 -23.73
N ARG A 179 7.57 15.83 -24.99
CA ARG A 179 8.58 16.57 -25.74
C ARG A 179 7.96 17.85 -26.25
N THR A 180 8.68 18.96 -26.07
CA THR A 180 8.25 20.28 -26.54
C THR A 180 9.34 20.95 -27.37
N TYR A 181 8.96 21.99 -28.11
CA TYR A 181 9.82 22.66 -29.08
C TYR A 181 9.76 24.18 -28.91
N TYR A 182 10.88 24.86 -29.18
CA TYR A 182 10.94 26.33 -29.08
C TYR A 182 10.15 27.03 -30.19
N GLN A 183 10.01 26.39 -31.36
CA GLN A 183 9.40 26.97 -32.53
C GLN A 183 8.94 25.90 -33.51
N ILE A 184 8.06 26.29 -34.43
CA ILE A 184 7.77 25.53 -35.64
C ILE A 184 8.83 25.92 -36.68
N ASP A 185 9.57 24.95 -37.19
CA ASP A 185 10.62 25.19 -38.18
C ASP A 185 10.06 25.08 -39.61
N TYR A 186 9.06 24.23 -39.82
CA TYR A 186 8.44 24.01 -41.14
C TYR A 186 6.92 23.84 -41.02
N MET A 187 6.18 24.34 -42.00
CA MET A 187 4.77 24.01 -42.19
C MET A 187 4.49 23.67 -43.65
N ASN A 188 3.72 22.61 -43.87
CA ASN A 188 3.03 22.38 -45.14
C ASN A 188 1.54 22.74 -44.99
N GLU A 189 0.70 22.45 -45.99
CA GLU A 189 -0.72 22.82 -45.99
C GLU A 189 -1.55 22.19 -44.87
N GLN A 190 -1.10 21.08 -44.27
CA GLN A 190 -1.85 20.34 -43.25
C GLN A 190 -1.08 20.10 -41.94
N GLU A 191 0.24 20.31 -41.93
CA GLU A 191 1.13 19.84 -40.88
C GLU A 191 2.23 20.83 -40.53
N ALA A 192 2.45 21.02 -39.24
CA ALA A 192 3.60 21.70 -38.68
C ALA A 192 4.65 20.69 -38.22
N TYR A 193 5.92 21.06 -38.40
CA TYR A 193 7.08 20.28 -37.98
C TYR A 193 8.09 21.16 -37.27
N SER A 194 8.79 20.54 -36.32
CA SER A 194 9.95 21.13 -35.65
C SER A 194 11.15 20.22 -35.83
N LEU A 195 12.34 20.81 -35.91
CA LEU A 195 13.60 20.09 -35.96
C LEU A 195 13.82 19.34 -34.64
N LEU A 196 14.38 18.14 -34.70
CA LEU A 196 14.80 17.45 -33.47
C LEU A 196 15.91 18.20 -32.70
N THR A 197 16.56 19.18 -33.34
CA THR A 197 17.52 20.08 -32.70
C THR A 197 16.86 21.29 -32.02
N SER A 198 15.56 21.56 -32.24
CA SER A 198 14.82 22.67 -31.62
C SER A 198 14.00 22.26 -30.39
N VAL A 199 14.28 21.06 -29.85
CA VAL A 199 13.68 20.54 -28.61
C VAL A 199 13.94 21.50 -27.45
N ALA A 200 12.87 21.95 -26.81
CA ALA A 200 12.89 22.78 -25.61
C ALA A 200 12.84 21.95 -24.32
N PHE A 201 12.17 20.80 -24.36
CA PHE A 201 12.06 19.86 -23.24
C PHE A 201 11.86 18.45 -23.78
N GLN A 202 12.46 17.44 -23.14
CA GLN A 202 12.25 16.04 -23.48
C GLN A 202 12.49 15.14 -22.26
N GLU A 203 11.55 15.15 -21.33
CA GLU A 203 11.56 14.27 -20.16
C GLU A 203 10.11 13.91 -19.78
N THR A 204 9.87 13.56 -18.51
CA THR A 204 8.53 13.33 -17.98
C THR A 204 8.10 14.50 -17.11
N VAL A 205 6.85 14.94 -17.26
CA VAL A 205 6.18 15.76 -16.26
C VAL A 205 5.42 14.85 -15.31
N SER A 206 5.45 15.17 -14.01
CA SER A 206 4.87 14.33 -12.97
C SER A 206 4.03 15.11 -11.98
N SER A 207 3.03 14.45 -11.41
CA SER A 207 2.30 14.96 -10.25
C SER A 207 3.02 14.57 -8.96
N ASP A 208 2.68 15.28 -7.87
CA ASP A 208 2.88 14.74 -6.53
C ASP A 208 2.07 13.44 -6.35
N PRO A 209 2.55 12.48 -5.54
CA PRO A 209 1.83 11.25 -5.28
C PRO A 209 0.60 11.52 -4.39
N VAL A 210 -0.52 10.92 -4.76
CA VAL A 210 -1.74 10.89 -3.94
C VAL A 210 -1.80 9.55 -3.24
N TYR A 211 -1.91 9.56 -1.92
CA TYR A 211 -2.02 8.37 -1.09
C TYR A 211 -3.49 8.04 -0.77
N PHE A 212 -3.82 6.76 -0.78
CA PHE A 212 -5.11 6.25 -0.37
C PHE A 212 -4.95 4.84 0.20
N SER A 213 -5.94 4.37 0.95
CA SER A 213 -5.94 3.02 1.50
C SER A 213 -7.04 2.19 0.86
N ILE A 214 -6.73 0.93 0.57
CA ILE A 214 -7.75 -0.10 0.40
C ILE A 214 -7.88 -0.78 1.76
N ILE A 215 -9.09 -0.79 2.31
CA ILE A 215 -9.38 -1.39 3.61
C ILE A 215 -10.07 -2.75 3.45
N ALA A 216 -9.76 -3.68 4.35
CA ALA A 216 -10.41 -4.98 4.46
C ALA A 216 -10.50 -5.41 5.93
N ASP A 217 -11.36 -6.39 6.17
CA ASP A 217 -11.52 -7.18 7.39
C ASP A 217 -11.31 -8.63 6.94
N ALA A 218 -10.06 -9.09 6.98
CA ALA A 218 -9.67 -10.34 6.32
C ALA A 218 -9.85 -11.57 7.22
N ASP A 219 -9.90 -11.41 8.55
CA ASP A 219 -10.19 -12.49 9.50
C ASP A 219 -11.64 -12.52 10.02
N GLY A 220 -12.43 -11.48 9.75
CA GLY A 220 -13.86 -11.42 10.00
C GLY A 220 -14.23 -11.03 11.43
N ASP A 221 -13.37 -10.34 12.16
CA ASP A 221 -13.63 -9.91 13.55
C ASP A 221 -14.36 -8.56 13.65
N GLY A 222 -14.53 -7.87 12.52
CA GLY A 222 -15.23 -6.60 12.41
C GLY A 222 -14.35 -5.35 12.57
N PHE A 223 -13.04 -5.51 12.72
CA PHE A 223 -12.05 -4.46 12.64
C PHE A 223 -11.37 -4.47 11.27
N TYR A 224 -10.77 -3.34 10.89
CA TYR A 224 -10.30 -3.13 9.51
C TYR A 224 -8.84 -2.68 9.50
N TYR A 225 -8.10 -3.20 8.54
CA TYR A 225 -6.73 -2.82 8.23
C TYR A 225 -6.65 -2.12 6.86
N PRO A 226 -5.73 -1.15 6.66
CA PRO A 226 -4.82 -0.54 7.64
C PRO A 226 -5.46 0.65 8.39
N GLU A 227 -6.74 0.92 8.12
CA GLU A 227 -7.45 2.08 8.66
C GLU A 227 -8.75 1.61 9.32
N GLY A 228 -8.96 2.03 10.56
CA GLY A 228 -10.18 1.73 11.30
C GLY A 228 -11.39 2.54 10.81
N LEU A 229 -12.58 1.97 10.94
CA LEU A 229 -13.84 2.60 10.60
C LEU A 229 -14.50 3.26 11.80
N ASP A 230 -15.34 4.28 11.55
CA ASP A 230 -16.18 4.92 12.57
C ASP A 230 -15.45 5.41 13.84
N GLY A 231 -14.18 5.80 13.69
CA GLY A 231 -13.33 6.29 14.78
C GLY A 231 -12.71 5.20 15.64
N GLN A 232 -12.84 3.92 15.25
CA GLN A 232 -12.09 2.83 15.86
C GLN A 232 -10.61 2.88 15.43
N PRO A 233 -9.68 2.40 16.28
CA PRO A 233 -8.32 2.10 15.85
C PRO A 233 -8.31 1.07 14.71
N PRO A 234 -7.28 1.07 13.84
CA PRO A 234 -7.10 0.01 12.87
C PRO A 234 -6.78 -1.31 13.55
N ASP A 235 -7.10 -2.40 12.87
CA ASP A 235 -6.62 -3.72 13.25
C ASP A 235 -5.09 -3.79 13.09
N CYS A 236 -4.41 -4.41 14.06
CA CYS A 236 -2.97 -4.60 14.07
C CYS A 236 -2.54 -5.97 13.53
N ASP A 237 -3.44 -6.97 13.47
CA ASP A 237 -3.22 -8.29 12.88
C ASP A 237 -4.49 -8.80 12.17
N ASP A 238 -4.73 -8.27 10.96
CA ASP A 238 -5.86 -8.59 10.05
C ASP A 238 -5.92 -10.07 9.58
N GLN A 239 -5.19 -10.97 10.23
CA GLN A 239 -5.14 -12.40 9.97
C GLN A 239 -5.50 -13.24 11.19
N ASN A 240 -5.84 -12.60 12.31
CA ASN A 240 -6.12 -13.27 13.57
C ASN A 240 -7.26 -12.58 14.33
N LEU A 241 -8.46 -13.15 14.18
CA LEU A 241 -9.70 -12.72 14.84
C LEU A 241 -9.68 -12.58 16.37
N ASN A 242 -8.60 -12.99 17.05
CA ASN A 242 -8.44 -12.76 18.50
C ASN A 242 -7.55 -11.55 18.84
N VAL A 243 -6.97 -10.89 17.84
CA VAL A 243 -6.06 -9.75 17.99
C VAL A 243 -6.70 -8.57 17.29
N HIS A 244 -7.30 -7.68 18.08
CA HIS A 244 -8.06 -6.56 17.54
C HIS A 244 -8.26 -5.47 18.60
N PRO A 245 -8.60 -4.23 18.19
CA PRO A 245 -8.85 -3.15 19.13
C PRO A 245 -9.81 -3.53 20.27
N GLY A 246 -9.30 -3.43 21.50
CA GLY A 246 -10.07 -3.73 22.71
C GLY A 246 -10.29 -5.22 23.02
N ALA A 247 -9.56 -6.14 22.36
CA ALA A 247 -9.50 -7.53 22.80
C ALA A 247 -8.95 -7.65 24.23
N THR A 248 -9.10 -8.83 24.85
CA THR A 248 -8.51 -9.07 26.18
C THR A 248 -7.12 -9.65 26.02
N GLU A 249 -6.13 -8.95 26.56
CA GLU A 249 -4.73 -9.40 26.62
C GLU A 249 -4.60 -10.82 27.18
N ILE A 250 -3.92 -11.69 26.43
CA ILE A 250 -3.59 -13.06 26.83
C ILE A 250 -2.25 -13.04 27.56
N PRO A 251 -2.24 -13.28 28.88
CA PRO A 251 -1.04 -13.06 29.69
C PRO A 251 0.19 -13.86 29.23
N GLY A 252 1.26 -13.15 28.87
CA GLY A 252 2.56 -13.67 28.51
C GLY A 252 2.67 -14.33 27.14
N ASN A 253 1.75 -14.06 26.22
CA ASN A 253 1.86 -14.55 24.84
C ASN A 253 2.84 -13.71 23.99
N GLY A 254 3.20 -12.50 24.45
CA GLY A 254 4.08 -11.57 23.76
C GLY A 254 3.46 -10.89 22.53
N ILE A 255 2.12 -10.88 22.43
CA ILE A 255 1.35 -10.20 21.38
C ILE A 255 0.63 -9.02 22.04
N ASP A 256 0.45 -7.92 21.31
CA ASP A 256 -0.46 -6.83 21.68
C ASP A 256 -1.85 -7.23 21.21
N ASP A 257 -2.60 -7.97 22.02
CA ASP A 257 -3.87 -8.56 21.58
C ASP A 257 -4.94 -7.49 21.37
N ASP A 258 -4.86 -6.38 22.11
CA ASP A 258 -5.87 -5.32 22.08
C ASP A 258 -5.53 -4.15 21.13
N CYS A 259 -4.48 -4.32 20.31
CA CYS A 259 -3.96 -3.36 19.34
C CYS A 259 -3.72 -1.97 19.93
N ASN A 260 -3.31 -1.92 21.20
CA ASN A 260 -3.04 -0.70 21.91
C ASN A 260 -1.66 -0.75 22.55
N PRO A 261 -0.65 -0.06 21.98
CA PRO A 261 0.73 -0.15 22.48
C PRO A 261 0.93 0.48 23.86
N ALA A 262 -0.11 1.10 24.45
CA ALA A 262 -0.08 1.63 25.81
C ALA A 262 -0.53 0.60 26.87
N THR A 263 -1.22 -0.47 26.48
CA THR A 263 -1.51 -1.64 27.33
C THR A 263 -0.29 -2.55 27.33
N VAL A 264 -0.02 -3.16 28.48
CA VAL A 264 1.14 -4.04 28.67
C VAL A 264 0.63 -5.46 28.77
N ASP A 265 1.27 -6.38 28.05
CA ASP A 265 1.04 -7.81 28.18
C ASP A 265 1.25 -8.22 29.67
N PRO A 266 0.19 -8.59 30.40
CA PRO A 266 0.29 -8.92 31.80
C PRO A 266 1.05 -10.23 31.98
N SER A 267 1.89 -10.32 33.02
CA SER A 267 2.56 -11.59 33.33
C SER A 267 1.53 -12.71 33.57
N PRO A 268 1.73 -13.92 33.03
CA PRO A 268 0.82 -15.01 33.26
C PRO A 268 0.67 -15.28 34.76
N PRO A 269 -0.57 -15.51 35.24
CA PRO A 269 -0.78 -15.83 36.64
C PRO A 269 0.09 -17.04 36.99
N ARG A 270 0.74 -16.99 38.17
CA ARG A 270 1.51 -18.14 38.67
C ARG A 270 0.55 -19.33 38.75
N GLY A 271 0.74 -20.31 37.87
CA GLY A 271 -0.10 -21.49 37.84
C GLY A 271 0.00 -22.28 39.15
N THR A 272 -1.10 -22.92 39.54
CA THR A 272 -1.09 -23.94 40.60
C THR A 272 -0.71 -25.28 39.97
N VAL A 273 0.44 -25.84 40.34
CA VAL A 273 0.81 -27.21 39.97
C VAL A 273 0.23 -28.17 41.02
N ALA A 274 -0.81 -28.92 40.66
CA ALA A 274 -1.33 -30.00 41.49
C ALA A 274 -0.52 -31.28 41.24
N LEU A 275 0.22 -31.75 42.25
CA LEU A 275 1.04 -32.94 42.18
C LEU A 275 0.29 -34.12 42.79
N HIS A 276 0.05 -35.18 42.01
CA HIS A 276 -0.48 -36.45 42.49
C HIS A 276 0.62 -37.52 42.43
N ALA A 277 1.03 -38.04 43.58
CA ALA A 277 2.02 -39.10 43.69
C ALA A 277 1.35 -40.41 44.13
N ILE A 278 1.52 -41.47 43.33
CA ILE A 278 0.96 -42.80 43.59
C ILE A 278 2.11 -43.79 43.75
N LYS A 279 2.08 -44.60 44.82
CA LYS A 279 3.00 -45.71 45.02
C LYS A 279 2.46 -46.95 44.32
N TYR A 280 3.32 -47.64 43.57
CA TYR A 280 3.04 -48.97 43.05
C TYR A 280 3.82 -50.00 43.88
N LEU A 281 3.12 -50.93 44.52
CA LEU A 281 3.73 -52.09 45.15
C LEU A 281 3.87 -53.19 44.10
N VAL A 282 5.12 -53.57 43.78
CA VAL A 282 5.39 -54.73 42.93
C VAL A 282 5.45 -55.96 43.84
N GLY A 283 4.49 -56.87 43.72
CA GLY A 283 4.52 -58.16 44.42
C GLY A 283 5.68 -59.05 43.95
N GLN A 284 5.91 -60.17 44.64
CA GLN A 284 6.88 -61.18 44.19
C GLN A 284 6.20 -62.28 43.35
N GLY A 285 6.82 -62.67 42.23
CA GLY A 285 6.37 -63.71 41.29
C GLY A 285 6.51 -63.30 39.81
N ASP A 286 6.17 -64.19 38.87
CA ASP A 286 6.27 -63.94 37.42
C ASP A 286 5.19 -62.98 36.89
N HIS A 287 4.09 -62.80 37.62
CA HIS A 287 3.00 -61.85 37.32
C HIS A 287 2.34 -61.28 38.60
N PRO A 288 3.00 -60.36 39.33
CA PRO A 288 2.43 -59.79 40.55
C PRO A 288 1.35 -58.75 40.22
N ALA A 289 0.22 -58.81 40.91
CA ALA A 289 -0.80 -57.76 40.87
C ALA A 289 -0.26 -56.45 41.47
N THR A 290 -0.49 -55.33 40.79
CA THR A 290 -0.04 -54.01 41.23
C THR A 290 -1.09 -53.39 42.15
N ALA A 291 -0.78 -53.26 43.44
CA ALA A 291 -1.58 -52.44 44.35
C ALA A 291 -1.14 -50.97 44.23
N GLN A 292 -2.10 -50.06 44.08
CA GLN A 292 -1.89 -48.61 44.08
C GLN A 292 -2.29 -48.03 45.43
N GLU A 293 -1.40 -47.25 46.05
CA GLU A 293 -1.70 -46.50 47.27
C GLU A 293 -1.23 -45.04 47.14
N PRO A 294 -1.95 -44.05 47.71
CA PRO A 294 -1.50 -42.65 47.73
C PRO A 294 -0.17 -42.51 48.46
N LEU A 295 0.78 -41.77 47.87
CA LEU A 295 2.06 -41.46 48.50
C LEU A 295 1.90 -40.18 49.34
N ALA A 296 1.65 -40.32 50.65
CA ALA A 296 1.49 -39.18 51.56
C ALA A 296 2.82 -38.75 52.21
N ASN A 297 2.96 -37.47 52.54
CA ASN A 297 4.06 -36.88 53.33
C ASN A 297 5.47 -37.02 52.72
N VAL A 298 5.57 -37.20 51.39
CA VAL A 298 6.86 -37.20 50.70
C VAL A 298 7.21 -35.77 50.29
N PRO A 299 8.40 -35.26 50.64
CA PRO A 299 8.79 -33.91 50.23
C PRO A 299 8.86 -33.85 48.71
N VAL A 300 8.25 -32.83 48.11
CA VAL A 300 8.34 -32.54 46.67
C VAL A 300 8.99 -31.17 46.49
N LYS A 301 9.86 -31.04 45.48
CA LYS A 301 10.43 -29.77 45.04
C LYS A 301 9.98 -29.51 43.62
N ILE A 302 9.40 -28.33 43.39
CA ILE A 302 9.21 -27.81 42.04
C ILE A 302 10.51 -27.13 41.64
N MET A 303 11.01 -27.44 40.45
CA MET A 303 12.27 -26.89 39.95
C MET A 303 12.11 -26.29 38.55
N ASN A 304 12.84 -25.21 38.30
CA ASN A 304 12.89 -24.52 37.02
C ASN A 304 13.66 -25.34 35.98
N MET A 305 13.09 -25.52 34.79
CA MET A 305 13.73 -26.21 33.67
C MET A 305 14.13 -25.27 32.52
N SER A 306 13.93 -23.96 32.65
CA SER A 306 14.28 -22.99 31.62
C SER A 306 15.77 -23.03 31.27
N PRO A 307 16.16 -22.69 30.02
CA PRO A 307 17.55 -22.58 29.62
C PRO A 307 18.35 -21.70 30.60
N GLY A 308 19.47 -22.22 31.11
CA GLY A 308 20.31 -21.52 32.09
C GLY A 308 19.97 -21.82 33.56
N SER A 309 18.86 -22.49 33.86
CA SER A 309 18.52 -22.95 35.22
C SER A 309 19.51 -23.99 35.76
N CYS A 310 19.60 -24.12 37.09
CA CYS A 310 20.43 -25.13 37.75
C CYS A 310 20.12 -26.55 37.25
N VAL A 311 18.85 -26.88 37.03
CA VAL A 311 18.42 -28.19 36.53
C VAL A 311 18.87 -28.38 35.08
N ALA A 312 18.69 -27.38 34.22
CA ALA A 312 19.13 -27.45 32.83
C ALA A 312 20.64 -27.65 32.71
N GLN A 313 21.44 -27.05 33.60
CA GLN A 313 22.90 -27.21 33.63
C GLN A 313 23.35 -28.60 34.08
N ASN A 314 22.65 -29.21 35.04
CA ASN A 314 22.96 -30.57 35.52
C ASN A 314 22.42 -31.66 34.57
N GLY A 315 21.46 -31.34 33.72
CA GLY A 315 20.84 -32.26 32.76
C GLY A 315 19.80 -33.18 33.42
N PHE A 316 18.58 -33.20 32.86
CA PHE A 316 17.46 -33.95 33.40
C PHE A 316 17.54 -35.46 33.05
N LYS A 317 18.19 -36.23 33.93
CA LYS A 317 18.30 -37.70 33.83
C LYS A 317 18.18 -38.33 35.22
N TRP A 318 17.67 -39.56 35.29
CA TRP A 318 17.53 -40.31 36.54
C TRP A 318 18.84 -40.41 37.34
N SER A 319 19.98 -40.58 36.67
CA SER A 319 21.31 -40.63 37.30
C SER A 319 21.68 -39.34 38.03
N ASN A 320 21.12 -38.21 37.62
CA ASN A 320 21.47 -36.88 38.13
C ASN A 320 20.45 -36.40 39.19
N TYR A 321 19.42 -37.19 39.48
CA TYR A 321 18.33 -36.80 40.38
C TYR A 321 18.82 -36.38 41.77
N GLN A 322 19.74 -37.14 42.37
CA GLN A 322 20.28 -36.80 43.70
C GLN A 322 21.06 -35.48 43.69
N ALA A 323 21.82 -35.22 42.61
CA ALA A 323 22.56 -33.98 42.44
C ALA A 323 21.61 -32.78 42.25
N ILE A 324 20.58 -32.94 41.41
CA ILE A 324 19.53 -31.93 41.20
C ILE A 324 18.80 -31.65 42.53
N TRP A 325 18.40 -32.68 43.27
CA TRP A 325 17.64 -32.55 44.51
C TRP A 325 18.43 -31.85 45.63
N GLY A 326 19.71 -32.16 45.76
CA GLY A 326 20.59 -31.61 46.79
C GLY A 326 21.07 -30.20 46.49
N ASN A 327 21.34 -29.90 45.22
CA ASN A 327 22.11 -28.71 44.84
C ASN A 327 21.28 -27.61 44.20
N CYS A 328 20.12 -27.93 43.61
CA CYS A 328 19.27 -26.91 42.99
C CYS A 328 18.24 -26.33 43.97
N PRO A 329 18.05 -25.00 43.96
CA PRO A 329 17.03 -24.34 44.77
C PRO A 329 15.62 -24.71 44.29
N ALA A 330 14.66 -24.80 45.21
CA ALA A 330 13.25 -24.99 44.88
C ALA A 330 12.63 -23.66 44.43
N GLU A 331 11.68 -23.71 43.48
CA GLU A 331 10.90 -22.54 43.11
C GLU A 331 9.66 -22.42 44.01
N GLY A 332 9.61 -21.34 44.79
CA GLY A 332 8.48 -21.03 45.67
C GLY A 332 8.53 -21.75 47.04
N SER A 333 8.51 -20.96 48.11
CA SER A 333 8.28 -21.46 49.48
C SER A 333 6.78 -21.64 49.69
N GLY A 334 6.23 -22.76 49.23
CA GLY A 334 4.83 -23.12 49.45
C GLY A 334 4.75 -24.55 49.96
N SER A 335 4.73 -24.71 51.28
CA SER A 335 4.31 -25.95 51.92
C SER A 335 2.79 -26.09 51.78
N THR A 336 2.34 -27.15 51.13
CA THR A 336 1.43 -28.21 51.63
C THR A 336 1.07 -29.10 50.45
#